data_AF-A0A973Z1E9-F1
#
_entry.id   AF-A0A973Z1E9-F1
#
_cell.length_a   1.000
_cell.length_b   1.000
_cell.length_c   1.000
_cell.angle_alpha   90.00
_cell.angle_beta   90.00
_cell.angle_gamma   90.00
#
_symmetry.space_group_name_H-M   'P 1'
#
loop_
_entity.id
_entity.type
_entity.pdbx_description
1 polymer ?
#
loop_
_entity_poly.entity_id
_entity_poly.type
_entity_poly.pdbx_seq_one_letter_code
_entity_poly.pdbx_strand_id
1 'polypeptide(L)'
;MSAPSLLLLDLDGVLRRFPADEPIEDAFGLPHGTLARVSFALAGPAIAGRATDDEWRAAVREQLVGEGLSPARAADAVAAWTRTGEVVDEALELVRRVRKRCRVALLSNATDRLPRDLAALGLDREVDAVVSSARIGVAKPSPEAFRRALRVLQHSPSGTLFCDDNEVNTEAARTVGIDAVHTPDFPSLHEALASRGLLDDGGGAGPATAPGPLLLVLHDRDDAEEAARELDAAGWSPCAVHKDVLAGRYDGFVTD
;
A
#
# COMPACT_ATOMS: atom_id res chain seq x y z
N MET A 1 5.76 -24.29 -10.19
CA MET A 1 5.26 -23.69 -8.93
C MET A 1 3.76 -23.49 -9.09
N SER A 2 2.97 -23.61 -8.03
CA SER A 2 1.54 -23.25 -8.08
C SER A 2 1.39 -21.75 -8.35
N ALA A 3 0.30 -21.35 -9.01
CA ALA A 3 0.00 -19.93 -9.20
C ALA A 3 -0.13 -19.22 -7.83
N PRO A 4 0.33 -17.96 -7.69
CA PRO A 4 0.17 -17.19 -6.47
C PRO A 4 -1.31 -17.04 -6.10
N SER A 5 -1.63 -17.16 -4.81
CA SER A 5 -2.98 -16.91 -4.27
C SER A 5 -3.17 -15.47 -3.76
N LEU A 6 -2.08 -14.70 -3.67
CA LEU A 6 -2.06 -13.27 -3.39
C LEU A 6 -1.18 -12.53 -4.38
N LEU A 7 -1.73 -11.50 -5.02
CA LEU A 7 -0.97 -10.41 -5.61
C LEU A 7 -0.87 -9.28 -4.59
N LEU A 8 0.35 -9.00 -4.14
CA LEU A 8 0.69 -7.81 -3.38
C LEU A 8 1.28 -6.78 -4.36
N LEU A 9 0.68 -5.60 -4.44
CA LEU A 9 1.02 -4.60 -5.44
C LEU A 9 1.44 -3.30 -4.75
N ASP A 10 2.46 -2.62 -5.29
CA ASP A 10 2.64 -1.22 -4.97
C ASP A 10 1.50 -0.35 -5.52
N LEU A 11 1.43 0.91 -5.09
CA LEU A 11 0.44 1.88 -5.56
C LEU A 11 1.07 2.92 -6.49
N ASP A 12 2.12 3.60 -6.03
CA ASP A 12 2.63 4.83 -6.65
C ASP A 12 3.71 4.48 -7.67
N GLY A 13 3.43 4.71 -8.95
CA GLY A 13 4.23 4.18 -10.06
C GLY A 13 3.60 2.93 -10.68
N VAL A 14 2.60 2.32 -10.03
CA VAL A 14 1.90 1.12 -10.53
C VAL A 14 0.43 1.37 -10.88
N LEU A 15 -0.42 1.64 -9.87
CA LEU A 15 -1.85 1.93 -10.08
C LEU A 15 -2.19 3.42 -10.05
N ARG A 16 -1.31 4.22 -9.46
CA ARG A 16 -1.45 5.66 -9.31
C ARG A 16 -0.18 6.35 -9.79
N ARG A 17 -0.33 7.44 -10.53
CA ARG A 17 0.77 8.31 -10.92
C ARG A 17 0.48 9.74 -10.51
N PHE A 18 1.53 10.52 -10.31
CA PHE A 18 1.43 11.95 -10.10
C PHE A 18 1.94 12.68 -11.35
N PRO A 19 1.26 13.76 -11.78
CA PRO A 19 1.83 14.62 -12.82
C PRO A 19 3.15 15.23 -12.34
N ALA A 20 3.96 15.70 -13.28
CA ALA A 20 5.22 16.39 -13.02
C ALA A 20 5.06 17.52 -11.98
N ASP A 21 6.09 17.73 -11.17
CA ASP A 21 6.14 18.80 -10.15
C ASP A 21 6.63 20.12 -10.75
N GLU A 22 7.34 20.07 -11.89
CA GLU A 22 7.98 21.20 -12.57
C GLU A 22 7.02 22.39 -12.82
N PRO A 23 5.76 22.21 -13.25
CA PRO A 23 4.84 23.33 -13.41
C PRO A 23 4.55 24.09 -12.11
N ILE A 24 4.57 23.39 -10.97
CA ILE A 24 4.40 24.00 -9.65
C ILE A 24 5.71 24.69 -9.28
N GLU A 25 6.85 24.02 -9.46
CA GLU A 25 8.16 24.59 -9.15
C GLU A 25 8.40 25.89 -9.93
N ASP A 26 8.09 25.92 -11.22
CA ASP A 26 8.17 27.11 -12.08
C ASP A 26 7.26 28.23 -11.57
N ALA A 27 6.01 27.93 -11.21
CA ALA A 27 5.05 28.92 -10.69
C ALA A 27 5.53 29.54 -9.37
N PHE A 28 6.25 28.77 -8.55
CA PHE A 28 6.75 29.22 -7.26
C PHE A 28 8.19 29.73 -7.29
N GLY A 29 8.90 29.62 -8.42
CA GLY A 29 10.30 30.04 -8.59
C GLY A 29 11.30 29.11 -7.90
N LEU A 30 10.95 27.84 -7.78
CA LEU A 30 11.78 26.80 -7.19
C LEU A 30 12.68 26.14 -8.26
N PRO A 31 13.94 25.80 -7.93
CA PRO A 31 14.73 24.93 -8.79
C PRO A 31 14.04 23.58 -9.00
N HIS A 32 14.14 23.01 -10.20
CA HIS A 32 13.51 21.73 -10.52
C HIS A 32 13.99 20.60 -9.60
N GLY A 33 13.04 19.80 -9.12
CA GLY A 33 13.27 18.69 -8.20
C GLY A 33 13.37 19.09 -6.71
N THR A 34 13.13 20.37 -6.38
CA THR A 34 13.10 20.83 -4.99
C THR A 34 11.96 20.19 -4.20
N LEU A 35 10.75 20.12 -4.76
CA LEU A 35 9.59 19.53 -4.08
C LEU A 35 9.82 18.05 -3.79
N ALA A 36 10.28 17.28 -4.78
CA ALA A 36 10.63 15.87 -4.60
C ALA A 36 11.73 15.71 -3.54
N ARG A 37 12.85 16.42 -3.66
CA ARG A 37 13.98 16.33 -2.71
C ARG A 37 13.54 16.61 -1.27
N VAL A 38 12.82 17.71 -1.04
CA VAL A 38 12.40 18.13 0.30
C VAL A 38 11.37 17.16 0.87
N SER A 39 10.34 16.82 0.10
CA SER A 39 9.25 15.96 0.57
C SER A 39 9.74 14.56 0.92
N PHE A 40 10.55 13.92 0.08
CA PHE A 40 11.10 12.60 0.35
C PHE A 40 12.06 12.59 1.54
N ALA A 41 12.91 13.61 1.69
CA ALA A 41 13.82 13.72 2.83
C ALA A 41 13.08 13.76 4.18
N LEU A 42 11.86 14.31 4.20
CA LEU A 42 11.06 14.49 5.41
C LEU A 42 9.96 13.44 5.60
N ALA A 43 9.75 12.54 4.63
CA ALA A 43 8.62 11.59 4.64
C ALA A 43 8.73 10.50 5.71
N GLY A 44 9.96 10.17 6.16
CA GLY A 44 10.26 9.01 7.01
C GLY A 44 9.36 8.83 8.24
N PRO A 45 9.15 9.85 9.09
CA PRO A 45 8.23 9.76 10.22
C PRO A 45 6.78 9.47 9.81
N ALA A 46 6.27 10.14 8.78
CA ALA A 46 4.87 10.02 8.37
C ALA A 46 4.57 8.66 7.72
N ILE A 47 5.45 8.19 6.82
CA ILE A 47 5.28 6.86 6.21
C ILE A 47 5.53 5.72 7.21
N ALA A 48 6.09 6.00 8.39
CA ALA A 48 6.23 5.02 9.46
C ALA A 48 5.20 5.20 10.59
N GLY A 49 4.18 6.04 10.40
CA GLY A 49 3.08 6.21 11.36
C GLY A 49 3.47 6.98 12.63
N ARG A 50 4.61 7.67 12.63
CA ARG A 50 5.10 8.49 13.74
C ARG A 50 4.76 9.97 13.59
N ALA A 51 4.17 10.36 12.46
CA ALA A 51 3.64 11.68 12.17
C ALA A 51 2.45 11.54 11.21
N THR A 52 1.59 12.55 11.18
CA THR A 52 0.46 12.67 10.25
C THR A 52 0.92 13.26 8.90
N ASP A 53 0.08 13.13 7.86
CA ASP A 53 0.27 13.83 6.57
C ASP A 53 0.38 15.35 6.75
N ASP A 54 -0.45 15.92 7.64
CA ASP A 54 -0.48 17.36 7.90
C ASP A 54 0.81 17.85 8.57
N GLU A 55 1.35 17.08 9.53
CA GLU A 55 2.64 17.39 10.15
C GLU A 55 3.80 17.30 9.15
N TRP A 56 3.80 16.29 8.28
CA TRP A 56 4.80 16.18 7.22
C TRP A 56 4.73 17.35 6.25
N ARG A 57 3.53 17.72 5.79
CA ARG A 57 3.33 18.89 4.91
C ARG A 57 3.73 20.21 5.60
N ALA A 58 3.49 20.32 6.89
CA ALA A 58 3.95 21.47 7.68
C ALA A 58 5.49 21.55 7.71
N ALA A 59 6.19 20.42 7.87
CA ALA A 59 7.64 20.35 7.81
C ALA A 59 8.18 20.67 6.40
N VAL A 60 7.53 20.17 5.35
CA VAL A 60 7.87 20.52 3.96
C VAL A 60 7.71 22.03 3.73
N ARG A 61 6.60 22.62 4.18
CA ARG A 61 6.38 24.07 4.11
C ARG A 61 7.49 24.85 4.82
N GLU A 62 7.87 24.44 6.02
CA GLU A 62 8.96 25.07 6.78
C GLU A 62 10.29 25.00 6.02
N GLN A 63 10.61 23.82 5.47
CA GLN A 63 11.83 23.66 4.67
C GLN A 63 11.81 24.54 3.41
N LEU A 64 10.67 24.68 2.74
CA LEU A 64 10.53 25.58 1.58
C LEU A 64 10.74 27.06 1.95
N VAL A 65 10.39 27.48 3.16
CA VAL A 65 10.77 28.81 3.67
C VAL A 65 12.29 28.93 3.79
N GLY A 66 12.95 27.88 4.27
CA GLY A 66 14.42 27.78 4.28
C GLY A 66 15.07 27.80 2.90
N GLU A 67 14.35 27.35 1.86
CA GLU A 67 14.76 27.42 0.45
C GLU A 67 14.51 28.81 -0.18
N GLY A 68 14.00 29.78 0.59
CA GLY A 68 13.87 31.18 0.19
C GLY A 68 12.45 31.65 -0.16
N LEU A 69 11.43 30.80 -0.02
CA LEU A 69 10.04 31.24 -0.16
C LEU A 69 9.57 32.05 1.06
N SER A 70 8.68 33.01 0.85
CA SER A 70 7.94 33.60 1.97
C SER A 70 7.00 32.56 2.59
N PRO A 71 6.63 32.66 3.88
CA PRO A 71 5.72 31.70 4.52
C PRO A 71 4.39 31.51 3.77
N ALA A 72 3.82 32.59 3.22
CA ALA A 72 2.60 32.52 2.42
C ALA A 72 2.82 31.75 1.11
N ARG A 73 3.89 32.05 0.37
CA ARG A 73 4.18 31.34 -0.89
C ARG A 73 4.54 29.88 -0.66
N ALA A 74 5.21 29.54 0.43
CA ALA A 74 5.50 28.16 0.79
C ALA A 74 4.21 27.39 1.11
N ALA A 75 3.24 28.02 1.79
CA ALA A 75 1.93 27.42 2.04
C ALA A 75 1.17 27.18 0.72
N ASP A 76 1.15 28.16 -0.18
CA ASP A 76 0.51 28.04 -1.49
C ASP A 76 1.18 26.96 -2.36
N ALA A 77 2.52 26.84 -2.32
CA ALA A 77 3.26 25.81 -3.03
C ALA A 77 2.91 24.40 -2.52
N VAL A 78 2.88 24.21 -1.19
CA VAL A 78 2.48 22.93 -0.60
C VAL A 78 1.02 22.62 -0.92
N ALA A 79 0.12 23.60 -0.91
CA ALA A 79 -1.27 23.40 -1.28
C ALA A 79 -1.41 22.95 -2.74
N ALA A 80 -0.69 23.60 -3.68
CA ALA A 80 -0.69 23.23 -5.10
C ALA A 80 -0.08 21.83 -5.35
N TRP A 81 0.99 21.49 -4.61
CA TRP A 81 1.65 20.17 -4.68
C TRP A 81 0.81 19.05 -4.06
N THR A 82 -0.09 19.39 -3.13
CA THR A 82 -0.96 18.44 -2.45
C THR A 82 -2.07 17.92 -3.37
N ARG A 83 -1.72 16.94 -4.20
CA ARG A 83 -2.58 16.33 -5.21
C ARG A 83 -2.95 14.90 -4.81
N THR A 84 -4.05 14.40 -5.35
CA THR A 84 -4.49 13.00 -5.12
C THR A 84 -3.83 12.02 -6.09
N GLY A 85 -3.29 12.50 -7.21
CA GLY A 85 -2.76 11.68 -8.30
C GLY A 85 -3.84 11.27 -9.29
N GLU A 86 -3.46 10.43 -10.26
CA GLU A 86 -4.32 9.89 -11.32
C GLU A 86 -4.21 8.37 -11.34
N VAL A 87 -5.33 7.70 -11.63
CA VAL A 87 -5.35 6.25 -11.85
C VAL A 87 -4.64 5.91 -13.16
N VAL A 88 -3.88 4.82 -13.16
CA VAL A 88 -3.35 4.19 -14.37
C VAL A 88 -4.37 3.16 -14.85
N ASP A 89 -5.23 3.55 -15.79
CA ASP A 89 -6.39 2.76 -16.22
C ASP A 89 -6.01 1.36 -16.71
N GLU A 90 -4.94 1.24 -17.49
CA GLU A 90 -4.49 -0.04 -18.03
C GLU A 90 -4.05 -1.01 -16.91
N ALA A 91 -3.36 -0.49 -15.89
CA ALA A 91 -2.94 -1.29 -14.74
C ALA A 91 -4.14 -1.69 -13.86
N LEU A 92 -5.12 -0.81 -13.71
CA LEU A 92 -6.38 -1.12 -13.02
C LEU A 92 -7.18 -2.22 -13.73
N GLU A 93 -7.22 -2.21 -15.06
CA GLU A 93 -7.84 -3.29 -15.84
C GLU A 93 -7.18 -4.65 -15.59
N LEU A 94 -5.85 -4.69 -15.47
CA LEU A 94 -5.13 -5.91 -15.09
C LEU A 94 -5.52 -6.37 -13.68
N VAL A 95 -5.55 -5.47 -12.71
CA VAL A 95 -5.96 -5.79 -11.33
C VAL A 95 -7.36 -6.41 -11.30
N ARG A 96 -8.33 -5.84 -12.03
CA ARG A 96 -9.69 -6.38 -12.13
C ARG A 96 -9.73 -7.79 -12.73
N ARG A 97 -8.84 -8.11 -13.66
CA ARG A 97 -8.71 -9.47 -14.23
C ARG A 97 -8.07 -10.43 -13.24
N VAL A 98 -6.97 -10.03 -12.61
CA VAL A 98 -6.25 -10.85 -11.62
C VAL A 98 -7.12 -11.16 -10.41
N ARG A 99 -7.93 -10.20 -9.96
CA ARG A 99 -8.84 -10.35 -8.80
C ARG A 99 -9.89 -11.46 -8.97
N LYS A 100 -10.15 -11.89 -10.21
CA LYS A 100 -11.01 -13.06 -10.49
C LYS A 100 -10.31 -14.41 -10.21
N ARG A 101 -9.00 -14.40 -10.02
CA ARG A 101 -8.14 -15.58 -9.89
C ARG A 101 -7.47 -15.68 -8.52
N CYS A 102 -7.10 -14.56 -7.93
CA CYS A 102 -6.45 -14.51 -6.61
C CYS A 102 -6.83 -13.24 -5.85
N ARG A 103 -6.44 -13.18 -4.57
CA ARG A 103 -6.63 -11.96 -3.75
C ARG A 103 -5.67 -10.88 -4.24
N VAL A 104 -6.12 -9.64 -4.34
CA VAL A 104 -5.27 -8.48 -4.66
C VAL A 104 -5.21 -7.55 -3.46
N ALA A 105 -4.02 -7.21 -3.00
CA ALA A 105 -3.80 -6.25 -1.93
C ALA A 105 -2.74 -5.22 -2.30
N LEU A 106 -2.87 -4.00 -1.76
CA LEU A 106 -1.83 -2.97 -1.88
C LEU A 106 -0.87 -3.04 -0.68
N LEU A 107 0.42 -2.83 -0.93
CA LEU A 107 1.42 -2.48 0.08
C LEU A 107 2.13 -1.20 -0.35
N SER A 108 1.79 -0.08 0.27
CA SER A 108 2.28 1.25 -0.13
C SER A 108 2.98 1.97 1.02
N ASN A 109 4.11 2.60 0.69
CA ASN A 109 4.76 3.56 1.57
C ASN A 109 3.99 4.89 1.51
N ALA A 110 3.06 5.09 2.44
CA ALA A 110 2.14 6.22 2.40
C ALA A 110 1.86 6.79 3.80
N THR A 111 1.36 8.02 3.84
CA THR A 111 0.90 8.69 5.07
C THR A 111 -0.49 8.20 5.48
N ASP A 112 -1.00 8.72 6.59
CA ASP A 112 -2.37 8.47 7.08
C ASP A 112 -3.47 9.02 6.15
N ARG A 113 -3.10 9.83 5.15
CA ARG A 113 -3.99 10.33 4.09
C ARG A 113 -4.46 9.24 3.13
N LEU A 114 -3.71 8.14 2.97
CA LEU A 114 -3.94 7.14 1.92
C LEU A 114 -5.41 6.69 1.77
N PRO A 115 -6.18 6.39 2.83
CA PRO A 115 -7.58 5.98 2.70
C PRO A 115 -8.46 7.02 2.00
N ARG A 116 -8.23 8.31 2.26
CA ARG A 116 -8.95 9.41 1.62
C ARG A 116 -8.62 9.48 0.13
N ASP A 117 -7.34 9.35 -0.22
CA ASP A 117 -6.91 9.40 -1.61
C ASP A 117 -7.45 8.22 -2.42
N LEU A 118 -7.42 7.01 -1.86
CA LEU A 118 -7.98 5.82 -2.52
C LEU A 118 -9.49 5.94 -2.75
N ALA A 119 -10.24 6.46 -1.77
CA ALA A 119 -11.67 6.70 -1.92
C ALA A 119 -11.98 7.75 -3.00
N ALA A 120 -11.19 8.82 -3.07
CA ALA A 120 -11.32 9.86 -4.09
C ALA A 120 -11.03 9.34 -5.51
N LEU A 121 -10.12 8.37 -5.64
CA LEU A 121 -9.79 7.70 -6.89
C LEU A 121 -10.69 6.50 -7.21
N GLY A 122 -11.54 6.08 -6.26
CA GLY A 122 -12.36 4.87 -6.36
C GLY A 122 -11.56 3.56 -6.33
N LEU A 123 -10.29 3.58 -5.91
CA LEU A 123 -9.41 2.40 -5.84
C LEU A 123 -9.68 1.54 -4.61
N ASP A 124 -10.33 2.08 -3.58
CA ASP A 124 -10.67 1.39 -2.33
C ASP A 124 -11.58 0.16 -2.51
N ARG A 125 -12.28 0.08 -3.64
CA ARG A 125 -13.20 -1.00 -4.03
C ARG A 125 -12.65 -1.93 -5.12
N GLU A 126 -11.49 -1.59 -5.67
CA GLU A 126 -10.84 -2.32 -6.75
C GLU A 126 -9.89 -3.42 -6.25
N VAL A 127 -9.52 -3.37 -4.97
CA VAL A 127 -8.65 -4.33 -4.30
C VAL A 127 -9.34 -4.95 -3.08
N ASP A 128 -8.84 -6.10 -2.61
CA ASP A 128 -9.39 -6.82 -1.45
C ASP A 128 -8.82 -6.33 -0.12
N ALA A 129 -7.67 -5.66 -0.14
CA ALA A 129 -7.06 -5.09 1.06
C ALA A 129 -6.04 -3.99 0.73
N VAL A 130 -5.78 -3.12 1.70
CA VAL A 130 -4.77 -2.07 1.63
C VAL A 130 -3.92 -2.11 2.89
N VAL A 131 -2.61 -2.30 2.73
CA VAL A 131 -1.62 -2.22 3.79
C VAL A 131 -0.79 -0.96 3.60
N SER A 132 -1.01 0.03 4.47
CA SER A 132 -0.22 1.26 4.52
C SER A 132 0.95 1.10 5.48
N SER A 133 2.14 1.51 5.07
CA SER A 133 3.33 1.56 5.92
C SER A 133 3.10 2.36 7.21
N ALA A 134 2.33 3.46 7.15
CA ALA A 134 2.01 4.27 8.32
C ALA A 134 1.16 3.49 9.34
N ARG A 135 0.29 2.59 8.88
CA ARG A 135 -0.53 1.75 9.77
C ARG A 135 0.24 0.59 10.37
N ILE A 136 1.17 -0.01 9.62
CA ILE A 136 2.00 -1.12 10.11
C ILE A 136 3.29 -0.66 10.81
N GLY A 137 3.58 0.65 10.82
CA GLY A 137 4.69 1.28 11.55
C GLY A 137 6.08 1.12 10.89
N VAL A 138 6.15 0.61 9.66
CA VAL A 138 7.40 0.33 8.96
C VAL A 138 7.18 0.37 7.45
N ALA A 139 8.12 0.96 6.73
CA ALA A 139 8.06 1.16 5.29
C ALA A 139 8.97 0.16 4.54
N LYS A 140 8.63 -0.16 3.29
CA LYS A 140 9.55 -0.77 2.33
C LYS A 140 10.78 0.15 2.15
N PRO A 141 12.00 -0.37 1.91
CA PRO A 141 12.35 -1.76 1.63
C PRO A 141 12.70 -2.57 2.90
N SER A 142 12.22 -2.21 4.09
CA SER A 142 12.48 -3.05 5.26
C SER A 142 11.83 -4.44 5.08
N PRO A 143 12.58 -5.56 5.23
CA PRO A 143 12.00 -6.91 5.21
C PRO A 143 10.83 -7.08 6.18
N GLU A 144 10.84 -6.32 7.28
CA GLU A 144 9.77 -6.32 8.28
C GLU A 144 8.44 -5.77 7.74
N ALA A 145 8.45 -4.84 6.78
CA ALA A 145 7.24 -4.33 6.15
C ALA A 145 6.47 -5.45 5.44
N PHE A 146 7.18 -6.31 4.71
CA PHE A 146 6.61 -7.47 4.04
C PHE A 146 6.09 -8.52 5.03
N ARG A 147 6.85 -8.83 6.09
CA ARG A 147 6.39 -9.77 7.13
C ARG A 147 5.12 -9.29 7.82
N ARG A 148 5.04 -8.00 8.16
CA ARG A 148 3.85 -7.41 8.78
C ARG A 148 2.67 -7.38 7.81
N ALA A 149 2.89 -7.00 6.55
CA ALA A 149 1.86 -7.04 5.53
C ALA A 149 1.28 -8.45 5.37
N LEU A 150 2.12 -9.47 5.24
CA LEU A 150 1.68 -10.87 5.15
C LEU A 150 0.94 -11.36 6.40
N ARG A 151 1.36 -10.93 7.59
CA ARG A 151 0.66 -11.24 8.84
C ARG A 151 -0.74 -10.61 8.88
N VAL A 152 -0.86 -9.33 8.54
CA VAL A 152 -2.15 -8.63 8.44
C VAL A 152 -3.05 -9.28 7.39
N LEU A 153 -2.48 -9.69 6.26
CA LEU A 153 -3.21 -10.35 5.18
C LEU A 153 -3.46 -11.84 5.45
N GLN A 154 -2.85 -12.43 6.48
CA GLN A 154 -2.88 -13.87 6.77
C GLN A 154 -2.48 -14.74 5.57
N HIS A 155 -1.39 -14.36 4.89
CA HIS A 155 -0.88 -15.06 3.71
C HIS A 155 0.56 -15.53 3.91
N SER A 156 0.93 -16.62 3.22
CA SER A 156 2.32 -17.12 3.24
C SER A 156 3.18 -16.39 2.20
N PRO A 157 4.49 -16.23 2.46
CA PRO A 157 5.42 -15.70 1.46
C PRO A 157 5.40 -16.50 0.15
N SER A 158 5.38 -17.83 0.24
CA SER A 158 5.41 -18.74 -0.91
C SER A 158 4.16 -18.69 -1.81
N GLY A 159 3.04 -18.17 -1.29
CA GLY A 159 1.80 -17.98 -2.05
C GLY A 159 1.63 -16.55 -2.58
N THR A 160 2.63 -15.70 -2.40
CA THR A 160 2.55 -14.26 -2.69
C THR A 160 3.44 -13.88 -3.86
N LEU A 161 2.86 -13.17 -4.83
CA LEU A 161 3.58 -12.38 -5.82
C LEU A 161 3.63 -10.93 -5.36
N PHE A 162 4.79 -10.30 -5.39
CA PHE A 162 4.95 -8.87 -5.17
C PHE A 162 5.43 -8.15 -6.43
N CYS A 163 4.71 -7.09 -6.85
CA CYS A 163 5.07 -6.25 -7.98
C CYS A 163 5.20 -4.80 -7.52
N ASP A 164 6.33 -4.17 -7.85
CA ASP A 164 6.72 -2.83 -7.40
C ASP A 164 7.63 -2.18 -8.46
N ASP A 165 7.50 -0.87 -8.65
CA ASP A 165 8.28 -0.09 -9.60
C ASP A 165 9.71 0.22 -9.11
N ASN A 166 10.03 -0.10 -7.86
CA ASN A 166 11.34 0.09 -7.26
C ASN A 166 12.03 -1.24 -6.97
N GLU A 167 13.13 -1.50 -7.68
CA GLU A 167 13.90 -2.73 -7.57
C GLU A 167 14.30 -3.07 -6.11
N VAL A 168 14.69 -2.07 -5.31
CA VAL A 168 15.14 -2.26 -3.92
C VAL A 168 14.03 -2.86 -3.05
N ASN A 169 12.77 -2.49 -3.30
CA ASN A 169 11.63 -3.08 -2.61
C ASN A 169 11.47 -4.56 -2.97
N THR A 170 11.64 -4.91 -4.25
CA THR A 170 11.50 -6.29 -4.72
C THR A 170 12.63 -7.18 -4.21
N GLU A 171 13.85 -6.67 -4.16
CA GLU A 171 14.99 -7.38 -3.56
C GLU A 171 14.72 -7.69 -2.09
N ALA A 172 14.25 -6.71 -1.32
CA ALA A 172 13.88 -6.91 0.08
C ALA A 172 12.76 -7.94 0.26
N ALA A 173 11.73 -7.91 -0.60
CA ALA A 173 10.65 -8.89 -0.58
C ALA A 173 11.17 -10.33 -0.83
N ARG A 174 12.12 -10.51 -1.76
CA ARG A 174 12.75 -11.82 -2.02
C ARG A 174 13.46 -12.36 -0.78
N THR A 175 14.07 -11.49 0.05
CA THR A 175 14.75 -11.93 1.29
C THR A 175 13.81 -12.56 2.32
N VAL A 176 12.50 -12.31 2.23
CA VAL A 176 11.48 -12.92 3.10
C VAL A 176 10.75 -14.11 2.46
N GLY A 177 11.20 -14.54 1.28
CA GLY A 177 10.65 -15.68 0.55
C GLY A 177 9.41 -15.37 -0.30
N ILE A 178 9.16 -14.09 -0.61
CA ILE A 178 8.13 -13.67 -1.57
C ILE A 178 8.69 -13.76 -2.98
N ASP A 179 7.89 -14.25 -3.92
CA ASP A 179 8.17 -14.11 -5.34
C ASP A 179 7.95 -12.65 -5.74
N ALA A 180 9.01 -11.91 -6.04
CA ALA A 180 8.92 -10.48 -6.32
C ALA A 180 9.54 -10.09 -7.66
N VAL A 181 8.87 -9.21 -8.40
CA VAL A 181 9.26 -8.73 -9.73
C VAL A 181 9.27 -7.22 -9.76
N HIS A 182 10.37 -6.66 -10.26
CA HIS A 182 10.49 -5.22 -10.52
C HIS A 182 9.70 -4.90 -11.79
N THR A 183 8.68 -4.05 -11.65
CA THR A 183 7.73 -3.70 -12.70
C THR A 183 7.68 -2.18 -12.88
N PRO A 184 8.72 -1.56 -13.48
CA PRO A 184 8.79 -0.10 -13.63
C PRO A 184 7.83 0.45 -14.70
N ASP A 185 7.15 -0.42 -15.43
CA ASP A 185 6.23 -0.05 -16.51
C ASP A 185 5.10 -1.08 -16.67
N PHE A 186 4.11 -0.71 -17.49
CA PHE A 186 2.97 -1.57 -17.78
C PHE A 186 3.37 -2.92 -18.45
N PRO A 187 4.25 -2.97 -19.46
CA PRO A 187 4.67 -4.24 -20.06
C PRO A 187 5.29 -5.23 -19.07
N SER A 188 6.16 -4.77 -18.16
CA SER A 188 6.77 -5.62 -17.14
C SER A 188 5.76 -6.12 -16.11
N LEU A 189 4.78 -5.29 -15.71
CA LEU A 189 3.66 -5.74 -14.87
C LEU A 189 2.82 -6.82 -15.58
N HIS A 190 2.45 -6.58 -16.83
CA HIS A 190 1.67 -7.55 -17.61
C HIS A 190 2.41 -8.90 -17.70
N GLU A 191 3.70 -8.89 -18.05
CA GLU A 191 4.52 -10.10 -18.16
C GLU A 191 4.66 -10.83 -16.81
N ALA A 192 4.85 -10.08 -15.72
CA ALA A 192 4.93 -10.65 -14.37
C ALA A 192 3.67 -11.43 -14.00
N LEU A 193 2.50 -10.88 -14.34
CA LEU A 193 1.19 -11.50 -14.09
C LEU A 193 0.91 -12.67 -15.06
N ALA A 194 1.20 -12.50 -16.35
CA ALA A 194 0.95 -13.51 -17.38
C ALA A 194 1.81 -14.77 -17.15
N SER A 195 3.11 -14.60 -16.92
CA SER A 195 4.05 -15.71 -16.67
C SER A 195 3.70 -16.55 -15.42
N ARG A 196 2.83 -16.04 -14.54
CA ARG A 196 2.33 -16.70 -13.33
C ARG A 196 0.91 -17.22 -13.46
N GLY A 197 0.31 -17.15 -14.65
CA GLY A 197 -1.04 -17.62 -14.93
C GLY A 197 -2.15 -16.77 -14.28
N LEU A 198 -1.84 -15.52 -13.93
CA LEU A 198 -2.80 -14.58 -13.33
C LEU A 198 -3.61 -13.80 -14.38
N LEU A 199 -3.28 -13.94 -15.66
CA LEU A 199 -4.03 -13.40 -16.79
C LEU A 199 -4.47 -14.53 -17.72
N ASP A 200 -5.63 -14.38 -18.34
CA ASP A 200 -6.10 -15.32 -19.36
C ASP A 200 -5.36 -15.09 -20.68
N ASP A 201 -4.99 -16.18 -21.37
CA ASP A 201 -4.71 -16.21 -22.81
C ASP A 201 -6.03 -16.15 -23.60
N GLY A 202 -6.89 -15.16 -23.34
CA GLY A 202 -8.17 -15.00 -24.03
C GLY A 202 -9.08 -16.24 -24.05
N GLY A 203 -9.92 -16.40 -23.02
CA GLY A 203 -11.07 -17.32 -23.07
C GLY A 203 -11.18 -18.26 -21.88
N GLY A 204 -12.01 -17.89 -20.91
CA GLY A 204 -12.45 -18.78 -19.84
C GLY A 204 -12.66 -18.02 -18.55
N ALA A 205 -13.92 -17.83 -18.17
CA ALA A 205 -14.26 -17.49 -16.80
C ALA A 205 -13.75 -18.62 -15.90
N GLY A 206 -12.58 -18.41 -15.27
CA GLY A 206 -12.16 -19.23 -14.15
C GLY A 206 -13.24 -19.19 -13.05
N PRO A 207 -13.39 -20.26 -12.27
CA PRO A 207 -14.43 -20.31 -11.25
C PRO A 207 -14.27 -19.10 -10.34
N ALA A 208 -15.35 -18.33 -10.15
CA ALA A 208 -15.41 -17.26 -9.18
C ALA A 208 -14.86 -17.82 -7.86
N THR A 209 -13.78 -17.22 -7.36
CA THR A 209 -13.23 -17.55 -6.06
C THR A 209 -14.36 -17.37 -5.05
N ALA A 210 -14.74 -18.46 -4.38
CA ALA A 210 -15.62 -18.38 -3.23
C ALA A 210 -15.04 -17.32 -2.27
N PRO A 211 -15.87 -16.46 -1.65
CA PRO A 211 -15.35 -15.45 -0.74
C PRO A 211 -14.46 -16.14 0.29
N GLY A 212 -13.19 -15.74 0.31
CA GLY A 212 -12.24 -16.18 1.32
C GLY A 212 -12.70 -15.74 2.72
N PRO A 213 -12.03 -16.19 3.78
CA PRO A 213 -12.40 -15.82 5.14
C PRO A 213 -12.45 -14.29 5.27
N LEU A 214 -13.54 -13.78 5.84
CA LEU A 214 -13.70 -12.38 6.19
C LEU A 214 -12.85 -12.09 7.44
N LEU A 215 -11.83 -11.22 7.32
CA LEU A 215 -11.03 -10.76 8.46
C LEU A 215 -11.60 -9.45 9.00
N LEU A 216 -12.16 -9.50 10.21
CA LEU A 216 -12.57 -8.33 10.99
C LEU A 216 -11.47 -8.01 12.01
N VAL A 217 -10.95 -6.78 11.97
CA VAL A 217 -9.98 -6.28 12.97
C VAL A 217 -10.75 -5.43 13.96
N LEU A 218 -10.86 -5.92 15.19
CA LEU A 218 -11.56 -5.26 16.29
C LEU A 218 -10.58 -4.72 17.32
N HIS A 219 -11.05 -3.78 18.12
CA HIS A 219 -10.20 -2.95 18.96
C HIS A 219 -9.58 -3.70 20.15
N ASP A 220 -10.27 -4.73 20.64
CA ASP A 220 -9.76 -5.65 21.64
C ASP A 220 -10.24 -7.09 21.41
N ARG A 221 -9.77 -7.98 22.30
CA ARG A 221 -10.03 -9.41 22.22
C ARG A 221 -11.46 -9.79 22.58
N ASP A 222 -12.05 -9.11 23.56
CA ASP A 222 -13.36 -9.47 24.09
C ASP A 222 -14.42 -9.17 23.02
N ASP A 223 -14.30 -8.01 22.36
CA ASP A 223 -15.05 -7.64 21.17
C ASP A 223 -14.88 -8.66 20.03
N ALA A 224 -13.65 -9.10 19.78
CA ALA A 224 -13.36 -10.08 18.74
C ALA A 224 -13.99 -11.44 19.02
N GLU A 225 -13.98 -11.89 20.28
CA GLU A 225 -14.61 -13.13 20.72
C GLU A 225 -16.14 -13.05 20.70
N GLU A 226 -16.72 -11.89 21.05
CA GLU A 226 -18.16 -11.65 20.95
C GLU A 226 -18.63 -11.65 19.50
N ALA A 227 -17.99 -10.87 18.63
CA ALA A 227 -18.30 -10.84 17.20
C ALA A 227 -18.15 -12.22 16.55
N ALA A 228 -17.11 -12.99 16.90
CA ALA A 228 -16.93 -14.35 16.39
C ALA A 228 -18.10 -15.28 16.78
N ARG A 229 -18.61 -15.19 18.02
CA ARG A 229 -19.78 -15.97 18.47
C ARG A 229 -21.05 -15.57 17.74
N GLU A 230 -21.30 -14.28 17.55
CA GLU A 230 -22.49 -13.78 16.85
C GLU A 230 -22.49 -14.19 15.37
N LEU A 231 -21.33 -14.10 14.72
CA LEU A 231 -21.15 -14.49 13.33
C LEU A 231 -21.31 -16.01 13.15
N ASP A 232 -20.73 -16.81 14.04
CA ASP A 232 -20.95 -18.26 14.05
C ASP A 232 -22.44 -18.60 14.20
N ALA A 233 -23.14 -17.94 15.13
CA ALA A 233 -24.58 -18.12 15.34
C ALA A 233 -25.42 -17.69 14.12
N ALA A 234 -24.94 -16.70 13.36
CA ALA A 234 -25.53 -16.24 12.11
C ALA A 234 -25.17 -17.10 10.88
N GLY A 235 -24.42 -18.19 11.07
CA GLY A 235 -24.08 -19.15 10.01
C GLY A 235 -22.77 -18.88 9.28
N TRP A 236 -21.90 -18.01 9.81
CA TRP A 236 -20.60 -17.66 9.22
C TRP A 236 -19.44 -18.56 9.67
N SER A 237 -19.75 -19.76 10.15
CA SER A 237 -18.77 -20.70 10.71
C SER A 237 -17.83 -21.33 9.66
N PRO A 238 -16.54 -21.57 9.98
CA PRO A 238 -15.94 -21.36 11.30
C PRO A 238 -15.39 -19.94 11.52
N CYS A 239 -15.78 -19.30 12.62
CA CYS A 239 -15.16 -18.06 13.11
C CYS A 239 -14.00 -18.39 14.07
N ALA A 240 -12.85 -17.74 13.90
CA ALA A 240 -11.70 -17.90 14.79
C ALA A 240 -11.09 -16.55 15.14
N VAL A 241 -10.80 -16.35 16.44
CA VAL A 241 -10.08 -15.16 16.93
C VAL A 241 -8.58 -15.45 16.94
N HIS A 242 -7.81 -14.66 16.18
CA HIS A 242 -6.36 -14.82 16.12
C HIS A 242 -5.68 -14.03 17.24
N LYS A 243 -4.95 -14.74 18.10
CA LYS A 243 -4.37 -14.26 19.37
C LYS A 243 -3.33 -13.14 19.21
N ASP A 244 -2.69 -13.09 18.04
CA ASP A 244 -1.55 -12.20 17.75
C ASP A 244 -1.93 -10.90 17.03
N VAL A 245 -3.22 -10.63 16.85
CA VAL A 245 -3.72 -9.42 16.16
C VAL A 245 -4.59 -8.61 17.12
N LEU A 246 -4.00 -8.21 18.24
CA LEU A 246 -4.59 -7.13 19.05
C LEU A 246 -4.17 -5.80 18.45
N ALA A 247 -5.15 -4.94 18.16
CA ALA A 247 -4.90 -3.55 17.86
C ALA A 247 -4.22 -2.90 19.09
N GLY A 248 -2.91 -2.71 19.03
CA GLY A 248 -2.22 -1.71 19.85
C GLY A 248 -1.65 -2.12 21.20
N ARG A 249 -0.97 -3.27 21.34
CA ARG A 249 0.01 -3.45 22.44
C ARG A 249 1.35 -3.99 21.95
N TYR A 250 2.35 -3.10 22.00
CA TYR A 250 3.77 -3.44 22.05
C TYR A 250 4.07 -3.94 23.46
N ASP A 251 4.32 -5.24 23.64
CA ASP A 251 5.05 -5.71 24.82
C ASP A 251 6.53 -5.79 24.45
N GLY A 252 7.32 -5.01 25.18
CA GLY A 252 8.74 -4.85 25.00
C GLY A 252 9.51 -6.16 25.10
N PHE A 253 10.67 -6.16 24.45
CA PHE A 253 11.70 -7.16 24.62
C PHE A 253 12.00 -7.38 26.11
N VAL A 254 11.72 -8.59 26.60
CA VAL A 254 12.47 -9.17 27.72
C VAL A 254 13.66 -9.88 27.08
N THR A 255 14.84 -9.28 27.20
CA THR A 255 16.11 -9.99 27.05
C THR A 255 16.35 -10.76 28.34
N ASP A 256 16.76 -12.04 28.22
CA ASP A 256 17.37 -12.81 29.31
C ASP A 256 18.51 -12.05 30.01
#